data_AF-A0A163RM28-F1
#
_entry.id   AF-A0A163RM28-F1
#
_cell.length_a   1.000
_cell.length_b   1.000
_cell.length_c   1.000
_cell.angle_alpha   90.00
_cell.angle_beta   90.00
_cell.angle_gamma   90.00
#
_symmetry.space_group_name_H-M   'P 1'
#
loop_
_entity.id
_entity.type
_entity.pdbx_description
1 polymer ?
#
loop_
_entity_poly.entity_id
_entity_poly.type
_entity_poly.pdbx_seq_one_letter_code
_entity_poly.pdbx_strand_id
1 'polypeptide(L)'
;MLLFLFLCLLTVGFFIEIIQKHVFKIKEPDIHDLWAELEHEEWYQELCKVPEIKKWIELDKQNGLLKDPYYVRKIIDQAGHREGYIRYITDKTK
;
A
#
# COMPACT_ATOMS: atom_id res chain seq x y z
N MET A 1 -22.93 38.46 5.67
CA MET A 1 -22.58 37.74 4.42
C MET A 1 -21.30 36.95 4.53
N LEU A 2 -20.17 37.57 4.89
CA LEU A 2 -18.86 36.89 5.04
C LEU A 2 -18.86 35.72 6.04
N LEU A 3 -19.52 35.88 7.19
CA LEU A 3 -19.60 34.85 8.23
C LEU A 3 -20.41 33.62 7.78
N PHE A 4 -21.39 33.82 6.91
CA PHE A 4 -22.22 32.75 6.34
C PHE A 4 -21.45 31.95 5.28
N LEU A 5 -20.68 32.64 4.43
CA LEU A 5 -19.76 32.02 3.49
C LEU A 5 -18.68 31.18 4.19
N PHE A 6 -18.14 31.68 5.31
CA PHE A 6 -17.17 30.94 6.10
C PHE A 6 -17.78 29.68 6.73
N LEU A 7 -19.02 29.76 7.21
CA LEU A 7 -19.76 28.60 7.71
C LEU A 7 -19.98 27.55 6.61
N CYS A 8 -20.34 27.99 5.39
CA CYS A 8 -20.50 27.10 4.24
C CYS A 8 -19.20 26.41 3.82
N LEU A 9 -18.07 27.10 3.88
CA LEU A 9 -16.76 26.51 3.55
C LEU A 9 -16.36 25.43 4.58
N LEU A 10 -16.59 25.67 5.86
CA LEU A 10 -16.28 24.70 6.92
C LEU A 10 -17.16 23.46 6.84
N THR A 11 -18.46 23.62 6.54
CA THR A 11 -19.36 22.48 6.40
C THR A 11 -19.04 21.67 5.15
N VAL A 12 -18.79 22.32 4.01
CA VAL A 12 -18.41 21.62 2.76
C VAL A 12 -17.11 20.83 2.93
N GLY A 13 -16.10 21.37 3.61
CA GLY A 13 -14.86 20.63 3.92
C GLY A 13 -15.11 19.36 4.74
N PHE A 14 -15.95 19.46 5.78
CA PHE A 14 -16.33 18.31 6.62
C PHE A 14 -17.13 17.26 5.85
N PHE A 15 -18.02 17.69 4.95
CA PHE A 15 -18.78 16.76 4.10
C PHE A 15 -17.94 16.13 3.00
N ILE A 16 -16.89 16.78 2.49
CA ILE A 16 -15.98 16.17 1.50
C ILE A 16 -15.27 14.96 2.11
N GLU A 17 -14.76 15.04 3.34
CA GLU A 17 -14.11 13.90 3.99
C GLU A 17 -15.08 12.75 4.26
N ILE A 18 -16.31 13.07 4.67
CA ILE A 18 -17.36 12.06 4.91
C ILE A 18 -17.84 11.43 3.60
N ILE A 19 -18.04 12.22 2.55
CA ILE A 19 -18.44 11.74 1.22
C ILE A 19 -17.30 10.94 0.59
N GLN A 20 -16.04 11.37 0.71
CA GLN A 20 -14.89 10.57 0.30
C GLN A 20 -14.93 9.22 1.02
N LYS A 21 -15.08 9.19 2.35
CA LYS A 21 -15.12 7.93 3.12
C LYS A 21 -16.37 7.07 2.86
N HIS A 22 -17.48 7.65 2.41
CA HIS A 22 -18.74 6.94 2.16
C HIS A 22 -18.89 6.47 0.70
N VAL A 23 -18.38 7.26 -0.27
CA VAL A 23 -18.34 6.94 -1.70
C VAL A 23 -17.12 6.08 -2.02
N PHE A 24 -15.95 6.36 -1.44
CA PHE A 24 -14.92 5.35 -1.21
C PHE A 24 -15.33 4.52 0.01
N LYS A 25 -16.38 3.71 -0.15
CA LYS A 25 -16.25 2.33 0.34
C LYS A 25 -14.93 1.86 -0.24
N ILE A 26 -13.86 1.94 0.56
CA ILE A 26 -12.54 1.41 0.23
C ILE A 26 -12.85 -0.05 -0.07
N LYS A 27 -12.98 -0.35 -1.36
CA LYS A 27 -13.02 -1.71 -1.86
C LYS A 27 -11.79 -2.31 -1.21
N GLU A 28 -11.96 -3.27 -0.30
CA GLU A 28 -10.81 -3.92 0.31
C GLU A 28 -9.90 -4.31 -0.86
N PRO A 29 -8.70 -3.69 -0.95
CA PRO A 29 -7.90 -3.82 -2.15
C PRO A 29 -7.60 -5.29 -2.28
N ASP A 30 -8.00 -5.86 -3.42
CA ASP A 30 -7.78 -7.27 -3.68
C ASP A 30 -6.28 -7.53 -3.64
N ILE A 31 -5.88 -8.63 -3.02
CA ILE A 31 -4.46 -8.93 -2.84
C ILE A 31 -3.75 -9.10 -4.19
N HIS A 32 -4.45 -9.56 -5.22
CA HIS A 32 -3.90 -9.68 -6.57
C HIS A 32 -3.71 -8.32 -7.24
N ASP A 33 -4.63 -7.38 -7.05
CA ASP A 33 -4.48 -6.00 -7.53
C ASP A 33 -3.26 -5.33 -6.88
N LEU A 34 -3.08 -5.55 -5.57
CA LEU A 34 -1.94 -5.07 -4.80
C LEU A 34 -0.61 -5.69 -5.25
N TRP A 35 -0.59 -6.99 -5.57
CA TRP A 35 0.61 -7.61 -6.11
C TRP A 35 0.94 -7.11 -7.51
N ALA A 36 -0.08 -6.89 -8.35
CA ALA A 36 0.14 -6.29 -9.65
C ALA A 36 0.76 -4.89 -9.49
N GLU A 37 0.23 -4.05 -8.60
CA GLU A 37 0.81 -2.74 -8.29
C GLU A 37 2.26 -2.85 -7.79
N LEU A 38 2.50 -3.75 -6.82
CA LEU A 38 3.83 -4.02 -6.28
C LEU A 38 4.84 -4.43 -7.37
N GLU A 39 4.41 -5.22 -8.36
CA GLU A 39 5.25 -5.66 -9.49
C GLU A 39 5.66 -4.52 -10.44
N HIS A 40 4.96 -3.39 -10.41
CA HIS A 40 5.33 -2.20 -11.18
C HIS A 40 6.32 -1.28 -10.45
N GLU A 41 6.54 -1.50 -9.15
CA GLU A 41 7.48 -0.69 -8.37
C GLU A 41 8.94 -1.01 -8.75
N GLU A 42 9.72 0.04 -9.08
CA GLU A 42 11.13 -0.12 -9.51
C GLU A 42 11.97 -0.89 -8.49
N TRP A 43 11.84 -0.57 -7.20
CA TRP A 43 12.61 -1.24 -6.14
C TRP A 43 12.26 -2.73 -6.03
N TYR A 44 11.01 -3.10 -6.31
CA TYR A 44 10.56 -4.49 -6.27
C TYR A 44 11.08 -5.25 -7.49
N GLN A 45 11.10 -4.61 -8.66
CA GLN A 45 11.72 -5.16 -9.87
C GLN A 45 13.21 -5.41 -9.68
N GLU A 46 13.95 -4.45 -9.10
CA GLU A 46 15.38 -4.63 -8.76
C GLU A 46 15.59 -5.82 -7.81
N LEU A 47 14.75 -5.93 -6.78
CA LEU A 47 14.80 -7.01 -5.80
C LEU A 47 14.56 -8.39 -6.46
N CYS A 48 13.64 -8.44 -7.42
CA CYS A 48 13.32 -9.66 -8.18
C CYS A 48 14.37 -10.05 -9.23
N LYS A 49 15.39 -9.22 -9.50
CA LYS A 49 16.53 -9.60 -10.37
C LYS A 49 17.40 -10.67 -9.74
N VAL A 50 17.38 -10.80 -8.41
CA VAL A 50 18.09 -11.84 -7.67
C VAL A 50 17.20 -13.10 -7.60
N PRO A 51 17.57 -14.22 -8.26
CA PRO A 51 16.68 -15.39 -8.37
C PRO A 51 16.28 -16.02 -7.02
N GLU A 52 17.18 -15.97 -6.04
CA GLU A 52 16.93 -16.52 -4.70
C GLU A 52 15.92 -15.68 -3.93
N ILE A 53 16.07 -14.35 -3.99
CA ILE A 53 15.12 -13.41 -3.37
C ILE A 53 13.75 -13.55 -4.04
N LYS A 54 13.69 -13.65 -5.37
CA LYS A 54 12.45 -13.86 -6.09
C LYS A 54 11.70 -15.12 -5.61
N LYS A 55 12.39 -16.25 -5.42
CA LYS A 55 11.76 -17.47 -4.89
C LYS A 55 11.18 -17.26 -3.50
N TRP A 56 11.89 -16.54 -2.63
CA TRP A 56 11.40 -16.21 -1.29
C TRP A 56 10.21 -15.27 -1.31
N ILE A 57 10.20 -14.27 -2.18
CA ILE A 57 9.05 -13.36 -2.38
C ILE A 57 7.81 -14.14 -2.80
N GLU A 58 7.92 -15.08 -3.75
CA GLU A 58 6.79 -15.92 -4.17
C GLU A 58 6.27 -16.81 -3.03
N LEU A 59 7.14 -17.32 -2.17
CA LEU A 59 6.73 -18.03 -0.95
C LEU A 59 6.05 -17.09 0.06
N ASP A 60 6.52 -15.86 0.18
CA ASP A 60 5.99 -14.84 1.09
C ASP A 60 4.59 -14.36 0.64
N LYS A 61 4.33 -14.27 -0.67
CA LYS A 61 2.99 -14.05 -1.24
C LYS A 61 1.98 -15.11 -0.78
N GLN A 62 2.41 -16.37 -0.65
CA GLN A 62 1.52 -17.47 -0.25
C GLN A 62 1.37 -17.59 1.27
N ASN A 63 2.47 -17.48 2.01
CA ASN A 63 2.51 -17.90 3.42
C ASN A 63 2.96 -16.80 4.38
N GLY A 64 3.51 -15.70 3.87
CA GLY A 64 4.22 -14.69 4.64
C GLY A 64 3.50 -13.35 4.77
N LEU A 65 4.25 -12.26 4.69
CA LEU A 65 3.73 -10.89 4.91
C LEU A 65 2.99 -10.36 3.69
N LEU A 66 3.41 -10.75 2.49
CA LEU A 66 2.74 -10.34 1.25
C LEU A 66 1.34 -10.96 1.05
N LYS A 67 0.88 -11.87 1.91
CA LYS A 67 -0.52 -12.35 1.87
C LYS A 67 -1.51 -11.36 2.49
N ASP A 68 -1.03 -10.39 3.26
CA ASP A 68 -1.84 -9.39 3.96
C ASP A 68 -1.99 -8.13 3.09
N PRO A 69 -3.20 -7.83 2.57
CA PRO A 69 -3.44 -6.65 1.74
C PRO A 69 -3.00 -5.34 2.41
N TYR A 70 -3.18 -5.23 3.73
CA TYR A 70 -2.82 -4.03 4.47
C TYR A 70 -1.31 -3.85 4.57
N TYR A 71 -0.58 -4.95 4.75
CA TYR A 71 0.88 -4.92 4.73
C TYR A 71 1.42 -4.55 3.34
N VAL A 72 0.88 -5.16 2.28
CA VAL A 72 1.30 -4.85 0.90
C VAL A 72 1.07 -3.37 0.57
N ARG A 73 -0.11 -2.84 0.92
CA ARG A 73 -0.39 -1.40 0.75
C ARG A 73 0.62 -0.53 1.50
N LYS A 74 0.98 -0.88 2.74
CA LYS A 74 1.98 -0.14 3.52
C LYS A 74 3.36 -0.09 2.89
N ILE A 75 3.87 -1.20 2.35
CA ILE A 75 5.21 -1.24 1.77
C ILE A 75 5.27 -0.51 0.41
N ILE A 76 4.15 -0.43 -0.31
CA ILE A 76 4.01 0.39 -1.51
C ILE A 76 4.07 1.87 -1.10
N ASP A 77 3.21 2.29 -0.16
CA ASP A 77 3.00 3.70 0.16
C ASP A 77 4.09 4.33 1.05
N GLN A 78 4.77 3.53 1.89
CA GLN A 78 5.63 4.05 2.96
C GLN A 78 7.06 3.51 2.88
N ALA A 79 8.01 4.39 2.57
CA ALA A 79 9.43 4.05 2.40
C ALA A 79 10.04 3.33 3.62
N GLY A 80 9.69 3.72 4.86
CA GLY A 80 10.19 3.04 6.05
C GLY A 80 9.73 1.58 6.17
N HIS A 81 8.50 1.28 5.77
CA HIS A 81 7.99 -0.09 5.73
C HIS A 81 8.61 -0.90 4.59
N ARG A 82 8.80 -0.25 3.43
CA ARG A 82 9.52 -0.80 2.27
C ARG A 82 10.93 -1.24 2.63
N GLU A 83 11.72 -0.37 3.24
CA GLU A 83 13.09 -0.67 3.70
C GLU A 83 13.09 -1.83 4.69
N GLY A 84 12.13 -1.84 5.62
CA GLY A 84 11.94 -2.95 6.56
C GLY A 84 11.69 -4.28 5.86
N TYR A 85 10.85 -4.30 4.82
CA TYR A 85 10.57 -5.49 4.02
C TYR A 85 11.78 -5.96 3.22
N ILE A 86 12.48 -5.03 2.54
CA ILE A 86 13.69 -5.34 1.76
C ILE A 86 14.75 -6.00 2.66
N ARG A 87 14.98 -5.45 3.87
CA ARG A 87 15.91 -6.05 4.82
C ARG A 87 15.44 -7.43 5.27
N TYR A 88 14.16 -7.56 5.64
CA TYR A 88 13.58 -8.84 6.05
C TYR A 88 13.81 -9.94 5.01
N ILE A 89 13.50 -9.67 3.74
CA ILE A 89 13.60 -10.69 2.70
C ILE A 89 15.05 -10.99 2.31
N THR A 90 15.92 -9.97 2.34
CA THR A 90 17.36 -10.13 2.08
C THR A 90 18.04 -10.94 3.19
N ASP A 91 17.60 -10.81 4.44
CA ASP A 91 18.12 -11.62 5.55
C ASP A 91 17.61 -13.06 5.51
N LYS A 92 16.49 -13.34 4.84
CA LYS A 92 16.02 -14.73 4.58
C LYS A 92 16.82 -15.44 3.49
N THR A 93 17.56 -14.70 2.66
CA THR A 93 18.35 -15.24 1.56
C THR A 93 19.84 -15.36 1.86
N LYS A 94 20.28 -14.97 3.07
CA LYS A 94 21.64 -15.20 3.58
C LYS A 94 21.72 -16.55 4.27
#